data_AF-A0A7W4C5I6-F1
#
_entry.id   AF-A0A7W4C5I6-F1
#
_cell.length_a   1.000
_cell.length_b   1.000
_cell.length_c   1.000
_cell.angle_alpha   90.00
_cell.angle_beta   90.00
_cell.angle_gamma   90.00
#
_symmetry.space_group_name_H-M   'P 1'
#
loop_
_entity.id
_entity.type
_entity.pdbx_description
1 polymer ?
#
loop_
_entity_poly.entity_id
_entity_poly.type
_entity_poly.pdbx_seq_one_letter_code
_entity_poly.pdbx_strand_id
1 'polypeptide(L)'
;DKQGQYQYQAGIGSLLGLGLLALLLLMDTGGHEHAHKDHGSEQFVSWLLTISPILLGSYFIATARFAAGLRPSHPSLGLRWLQRLAGPEALLITLLLLGPWFALYQILGLLAIGALMTLTKVDITDPHPTLSESPWRFGFSQLVDRSAPWIILSLVLANLIGHPSVPLENPALQVFILLLVFLPMRFCNLGTVILALALAYSGWSQIAVAFTLLAAPVLSIGQLKLMNWKQGLMLGGILLVGLMVADQLTLSSSLTLQLPESVNILGLVAIVLLFGASLLRLGPRKFLSRLMINLKSAPHSHDHGHHSDTKAAHHHESAAPHKHHH
;
A
#
# COMPACT_ATOMS: atom_id res chain seq x y z
N ASP A 1 6.63 -32.06 18.17
CA ASP A 1 7.28 -30.82 18.63
C ASP A 1 8.56 -30.50 17.86
N LYS A 2 8.48 -30.37 16.52
CA LYS A 2 9.64 -30.10 15.63
C LYS A 2 9.42 -28.92 14.68
N GLN A 3 8.18 -28.46 14.49
CA GLN A 3 7.87 -27.34 13.59
C GLN A 3 8.18 -25.96 14.19
N GLY A 4 8.17 -25.82 15.52
CA GLY A 4 8.50 -24.56 16.19
C GLY A 4 9.97 -24.15 16.09
N GLN A 5 10.91 -25.10 16.13
CA GLN A 5 12.34 -24.80 16.10
C GLN A 5 12.84 -24.27 14.75
N TYR A 6 12.28 -24.75 13.62
CA TYR A 6 12.64 -24.24 12.29
C TYR A 6 12.05 -22.85 11.99
N GLN A 7 10.93 -22.48 12.63
CA GLN A 7 10.31 -21.17 12.48
C GLN A 7 11.13 -20.07 13.19
N TYR A 8 11.72 -20.39 14.35
CA TYR A 8 12.66 -19.50 15.04
C TYR A 8 14.00 -19.35 14.31
N GLN A 9 14.56 -20.43 13.76
CA GLN A 9 15.81 -20.36 12.97
C GLN A 9 15.62 -19.62 11.62
N ALA A 10 14.45 -19.74 10.99
CA ALA A 10 14.13 -18.96 9.78
C ALA A 10 13.91 -17.47 10.07
N GLY A 11 13.40 -17.12 11.26
CA GLY A 11 13.27 -15.74 11.72
C GLY A 11 14.63 -15.05 11.93
N ILE A 12 15.60 -15.78 12.51
CA ILE A 12 16.98 -15.29 12.68
C ILE A 12 17.68 -15.15 11.32
N GLY A 13 17.54 -16.14 10.43
CA GLY A 13 18.13 -16.09 9.08
C GLY A 13 17.58 -14.95 8.22
N SER A 14 16.31 -14.60 8.37
CA SER A 14 15.73 -13.47 7.65
C SER A 14 16.00 -12.10 8.31
N LEU A 15 16.24 -12.04 9.64
CA LEU A 15 16.76 -10.84 10.30
C LEU A 15 18.22 -10.59 9.92
N LEU A 16 19.02 -11.65 9.82
CA LEU A 16 20.36 -11.62 9.24
C LEU A 16 20.29 -11.23 7.76
N GLY A 17 19.33 -11.74 7.00
CA GLY A 17 19.12 -11.35 5.59
C GLY A 17 18.68 -9.90 5.40
N LEU A 18 17.84 -9.35 6.30
CA LEU A 18 17.47 -7.93 6.31
C LEU A 18 18.62 -7.05 6.79
N GLY A 19 19.37 -7.51 7.79
CA GLY A 19 20.60 -6.86 8.25
C GLY A 19 21.68 -6.87 7.17
N LEU A 20 21.81 -7.96 6.41
CA LEU A 20 22.73 -8.10 5.28
C LEU A 20 22.24 -7.34 4.06
N LEU A 21 20.93 -7.23 3.81
CA LEU A 21 20.37 -6.37 2.77
C LEU A 21 20.58 -4.90 3.12
N ALA A 22 20.33 -4.51 4.37
CA ALA A 22 20.65 -3.17 4.86
C ALA A 22 22.15 -2.91 4.73
N LEU A 23 22.99 -3.86 5.15
CA LEU A 23 24.44 -3.79 5.03
C LEU A 23 24.89 -3.75 3.57
N LEU A 24 24.26 -4.46 2.63
CA LEU A 24 24.57 -4.42 1.20
C LEU A 24 24.11 -3.12 0.54
N LEU A 25 22.95 -2.59 0.93
CA LEU A 25 22.50 -1.25 0.56
C LEU A 25 23.44 -0.16 1.14
N LEU A 26 24.12 -0.45 2.26
CA LEU A 26 25.13 0.40 2.88
C LEU A 26 26.55 0.16 2.33
N MET A 27 26.86 -1.01 1.78
CA MET A 27 28.24 -1.48 1.57
C MET A 27 28.62 -1.74 0.10
N ASP A 28 27.69 -1.81 -0.85
CA ASP A 28 28.12 -2.10 -2.23
C ASP A 28 27.28 -1.49 -3.36
N THR A 29 27.70 -0.31 -3.82
CA THR A 29 27.93 -0.07 -5.25
C THR A 29 29.42 -0.29 -5.53
N GLY A 30 29.81 -1.55 -5.71
CA GLY A 30 31.17 -1.97 -6.04
C GLY A 30 31.27 -2.31 -7.51
N GLY A 31 31.52 -1.29 -8.32
CA GLY A 31 31.73 -1.44 -9.75
C GLY A 31 32.14 -0.11 -10.37
N HIS A 32 33.45 0.11 -10.39
CA HIS A 32 34.17 1.24 -10.97
C HIS A 32 34.37 2.47 -10.07
N GLU A 33 35.66 2.69 -9.80
CA GLU A 33 36.27 3.91 -9.32
C GLU A 33 35.67 5.12 -10.05
N HIS A 34 35.08 6.06 -9.31
CA HIS A 34 35.12 7.52 -9.50
C HIS A 34 34.15 8.19 -8.49
N ALA A 35 34.71 8.67 -7.38
CA ALA A 35 34.38 9.92 -6.68
C ALA A 35 32.92 10.43 -6.52
N HIS A 36 31.91 9.59 -6.24
CA HIS A 36 30.55 10.07 -5.84
C HIS A 36 29.90 9.21 -4.74
N LYS A 37 30.55 9.06 -3.57
CA LYS A 37 30.18 8.04 -2.55
C LYS A 37 29.43 8.51 -1.29
N ASP A 38 28.95 9.76 -1.17
CA ASP A 38 28.30 10.23 0.07
C ASP A 38 26.80 10.60 -0.03
N HIS A 39 26.18 10.70 -1.21
CA HIS A 39 24.89 11.39 -1.29
C HIS A 39 23.63 10.53 -1.04
N GLY A 40 23.64 9.23 -1.35
CA GLY A 40 22.41 8.42 -1.32
C GLY A 40 21.96 7.97 0.09
N SER A 41 22.89 7.52 0.93
CA SER A 41 22.58 7.01 2.27
C SER A 41 22.22 8.14 3.24
N GLU A 42 22.92 9.28 3.17
CA GLU A 42 22.63 10.47 3.98
C GLU A 42 21.26 11.06 3.63
N GLN A 43 20.92 11.12 2.34
CA GLN A 43 19.62 11.58 1.87
C GLN A 43 18.48 10.68 2.39
N PHE A 44 18.66 9.36 2.32
CA PHE A 44 17.69 8.40 2.85
C PHE A 44 17.48 8.54 4.37
N VAL A 45 18.56 8.69 5.14
CA VAL A 45 18.49 8.89 6.59
C VAL A 45 17.83 10.23 6.93
N SER A 46 18.16 11.29 6.19
CA SER A 46 17.53 12.61 6.33
C SER A 46 16.02 12.57 6.08
N TRP A 47 15.57 11.84 5.05
CA TRP A 47 14.15 11.61 4.80
C TRP A 47 13.48 10.87 5.95
N LEU A 48 14.10 9.80 6.44
CA LEU A 48 13.58 9.04 7.57
C LEU A 48 13.44 9.91 8.82
N LEU A 49 14.43 10.74 9.15
CA LEU A 49 14.38 11.66 10.29
C LEU A 49 13.23 12.65 10.16
N THR A 50 13.01 13.20 8.97
CA THR A 50 11.95 14.19 8.70
C THR A 50 10.55 13.56 8.72
N ILE A 51 10.40 12.36 8.14
CA ILE A 51 9.11 11.68 7.99
C ILE A 51 8.63 11.07 9.31
N SER A 52 9.54 10.50 10.10
CA SER A 52 9.21 9.66 11.25
C SER A 52 8.29 10.31 12.31
N PRO A 53 8.56 11.54 12.81
CA PRO A 53 7.69 12.15 13.82
C PRO A 53 6.29 12.44 13.27
N ILE A 54 6.18 12.84 12.01
CA ILE A 54 4.90 13.13 11.36
C ILE A 54 4.13 11.84 11.09
N LEU A 55 4.83 10.76 10.73
CA LEU A 55 4.24 9.43 10.58
C LEU A 55 3.68 8.89 11.90
N LEU A 56 4.35 9.11 13.03
CA LEU A 56 3.78 8.80 14.35
C LEU A 56 2.51 9.60 14.62
N GLY A 57 2.54 10.90 14.36
CA GLY A 57 1.36 11.77 14.43
C GLY A 57 0.20 11.23 13.59
N SER A 58 0.49 10.74 12.38
CA SER A 58 -0.51 10.11 11.51
C SER A 58 -1.15 8.86 12.14
N TYR A 59 -0.37 8.01 12.83
CA TYR A 59 -0.90 6.84 13.54
C TYR A 59 -1.76 7.22 14.75
N PHE A 60 -1.39 8.28 15.48
CA PHE A 60 -2.23 8.84 16.54
C PHE A 60 -3.54 9.38 16.00
N ILE A 61 -3.54 10.13 14.89
CA ILE A 61 -4.76 10.62 14.25
C ILE A 61 -5.65 9.45 13.79
N ALA A 62 -5.07 8.42 13.18
CA ALA A 62 -5.84 7.23 12.78
C ALA A 62 -6.47 6.52 14.00
N THR A 63 -5.75 6.46 15.12
CA THR A 63 -6.25 5.93 16.40
C THR A 63 -7.40 6.76 16.95
N ALA A 64 -7.25 8.08 16.97
CA ALA A 64 -8.28 9.02 17.42
C ALA A 64 -9.53 8.96 16.54
N ARG A 65 -9.36 8.88 15.22
CA ARG A 65 -10.45 8.69 14.25
C ARG A 65 -11.22 7.40 14.53
N PHE A 66 -10.53 6.30 14.80
CA PHE A 66 -11.16 5.04 15.14
C PHE A 66 -11.93 5.12 16.47
N ALA A 67 -11.34 5.79 17.48
CA ALA A 67 -11.98 6.03 18.76
C ALA A 67 -13.26 6.89 18.63
N ALA A 68 -13.26 7.85 17.70
CA ALA A 68 -14.42 8.69 17.37
C ALA A 68 -15.52 7.96 16.57
N GLY A 69 -15.38 6.66 16.30
CA GLY A 69 -16.42 5.85 15.65
C GLY A 69 -16.39 5.84 14.12
N LEU A 70 -15.44 6.53 13.48
CA LEU A 70 -15.24 6.49 12.03
C LEU A 70 -14.49 5.22 11.61
N ARG A 71 -15.21 4.09 11.66
CA ARG A 71 -14.68 2.75 11.40
C ARG A 71 -14.79 2.33 9.94
N PRO A 72 -13.79 1.58 9.40
CA PRO A 72 -13.78 1.07 8.02
C PRO A 72 -15.00 0.23 7.60
N SER A 73 -15.74 -0.35 8.55
CA SER A 73 -16.89 -1.22 8.32
C SER A 73 -18.24 -0.48 8.30
N HIS A 74 -18.27 0.80 7.92
CA HIS A 74 -19.51 1.58 7.94
C HIS A 74 -20.54 1.03 6.91
N PRO A 75 -21.85 0.98 7.22
CA PRO A 75 -22.86 0.45 6.31
C PRO A 75 -22.95 1.23 4.99
N SER A 76 -22.77 2.55 5.02
CA SER A 76 -22.81 3.36 3.80
C SER A 76 -21.53 3.19 2.98
N LEU A 77 -21.67 2.82 1.70
CA LEU A 77 -20.57 2.68 0.76
C LEU A 77 -19.76 3.98 0.58
N GLY A 78 -20.42 5.15 0.61
CA GLY A 78 -19.75 6.45 0.53
C GLY A 78 -18.77 6.74 1.66
N LEU A 79 -19.18 6.51 2.91
CA LEU A 79 -18.26 6.67 4.05
C LEU A 79 -17.13 5.64 4.02
N ARG A 80 -17.36 4.42 3.51
CA ARG A 80 -16.27 3.45 3.33
C ARG A 80 -15.25 3.92 2.29
N TRP A 81 -15.69 4.50 1.17
CA TRP A 81 -14.79 5.08 0.17
C TRP A 81 -14.06 6.31 0.70
N LEU A 82 -14.77 7.20 1.41
CA LEU A 82 -14.17 8.37 2.03
C LEU A 82 -13.09 7.96 3.02
N GLN A 83 -13.35 6.99 3.91
CA GLN A 83 -12.35 6.50 4.85
C GLN A 83 -11.22 5.74 4.16
N ARG A 84 -11.51 5.03 3.06
CA ARG A 84 -10.50 4.33 2.28
C ARG A 84 -9.57 5.28 1.55
N LEU A 85 -10.05 6.42 1.06
CA LEU A 85 -9.26 7.35 0.23
C LEU A 85 -8.75 8.54 1.05
N ALA A 86 -9.65 9.25 1.73
CA ALA A 86 -9.37 10.42 2.54
C ALA A 86 -9.10 10.03 4.00
N GLY A 87 -8.11 9.16 4.23
CA GLY A 87 -7.60 8.95 5.59
C GLY A 87 -6.95 10.24 6.09
N PRO A 88 -7.46 10.92 7.14
CA PRO A 88 -6.86 12.17 7.62
C PRO A 88 -5.39 11.98 8.03
N GLU A 89 -5.01 10.77 8.42
CA GLU A 89 -3.63 10.37 8.65
C GLU A 89 -2.70 10.62 7.44
N ALA A 90 -3.15 10.32 6.21
CA ALA A 90 -2.35 10.50 5.01
C ALA A 90 -2.33 11.96 4.55
N LEU A 91 -3.47 12.66 4.70
CA LEU A 91 -3.57 14.09 4.38
C LEU A 91 -2.68 14.96 5.28
N LEU A 92 -2.52 14.59 6.55
CA LEU A 92 -1.59 15.28 7.46
C LEU A 92 -0.17 15.24 6.90
N ILE A 93 0.30 14.06 6.46
CA ILE A 93 1.65 13.90 5.91
C ILE A 93 1.81 14.78 4.67
N THR A 94 0.85 14.73 3.74
CA THR A 94 0.89 15.57 2.53
C THR A 94 0.92 17.05 2.87
N LEU A 95 0.06 17.50 3.80
CA LEU A 95 -0.03 18.90 4.20
C LEU A 95 1.26 19.42 4.83
N LEU A 96 1.88 18.62 5.71
CA LEU A 96 3.05 19.06 6.49
C LEU A 96 4.38 18.89 5.73
N LEU A 97 4.45 17.99 4.75
CA LEU A 97 5.70 17.65 4.06
C LEU A 97 5.73 17.93 2.56
N LEU A 98 4.59 17.86 1.86
CA LEU A 98 4.47 18.30 0.46
C LEU A 98 3.86 19.70 0.36
N GLY A 99 3.17 20.17 1.38
CA GLY A 99 2.55 21.49 1.44
C GLY A 99 1.06 21.52 1.12
N PRO A 100 0.44 22.70 1.30
CA PRO A 100 -1.01 22.85 1.27
C PRO A 100 -1.63 22.63 -0.12
N TRP A 101 -0.91 22.97 -1.20
CA TRP A 101 -1.43 22.82 -2.56
C TRP A 101 -1.55 21.35 -2.98
N PHE A 102 -0.56 20.53 -2.67
CA PHE A 102 -0.64 19.08 -2.86
C PHE A 102 -1.73 18.46 -1.98
N ALA A 103 -1.89 18.92 -0.74
CA ALA A 103 -2.94 18.43 0.14
C ALA A 103 -4.34 18.77 -0.40
N LEU A 104 -4.55 20.01 -0.87
CA LEU A 104 -5.82 20.44 -1.46
C LEU A 104 -6.12 19.64 -2.74
N TYR A 105 -5.13 19.49 -3.62
CA TYR A 105 -5.23 18.68 -4.83
C TYR A 105 -5.63 17.23 -4.50
N GLN A 106 -4.95 16.63 -3.51
CA GLN A 106 -5.25 15.27 -3.07
C GLN A 106 -6.67 15.15 -2.50
N ILE A 107 -7.12 16.09 -1.65
CA ILE A 107 -8.47 16.08 -1.09
C ILE A 107 -9.51 16.16 -2.21
N LEU A 108 -9.40 17.13 -3.12
CA LEU A 108 -10.37 17.34 -4.18
C LEU A 108 -10.41 16.14 -5.14
N GLY A 109 -9.25 15.63 -5.55
CA GLY A 109 -9.18 14.48 -6.45
C GLY A 109 -9.72 13.20 -5.80
N LEU A 110 -9.35 12.92 -4.54
CA LEU A 110 -9.85 11.73 -3.84
C LEU A 110 -11.34 11.83 -3.50
N LEU A 111 -11.86 13.04 -3.25
CA LEU A 111 -13.31 13.26 -3.11
C LEU A 111 -14.03 13.02 -4.43
N ALA A 112 -13.51 13.51 -5.56
CA ALA A 112 -14.09 13.26 -6.88
C ALA A 112 -14.10 11.75 -7.22
N ILE A 113 -12.99 11.06 -6.97
CA ILE A 113 -12.89 9.61 -7.16
C ILE A 113 -13.86 8.89 -6.22
N GLY A 114 -13.87 9.24 -4.93
CA GLY A 114 -14.78 8.65 -3.94
C GLY A 114 -16.26 8.86 -4.28
N ALA A 115 -16.63 10.05 -4.76
CA ALA A 115 -17.97 10.36 -5.23
C ALA A 115 -18.33 9.51 -6.46
N LEU A 116 -17.44 9.43 -7.46
CA LEU A 116 -17.65 8.57 -8.63
C LEU A 116 -17.87 7.11 -8.22
N MET A 117 -17.00 6.56 -7.38
CA MET A 117 -17.10 5.17 -6.92
C MET A 117 -18.40 4.93 -6.13
N THR A 118 -18.84 5.94 -5.38
CA THR A 118 -20.09 5.87 -4.60
C THR A 118 -21.33 5.90 -5.49
N LEU A 119 -21.39 6.85 -6.41
CA LEU A 119 -22.51 7.02 -7.34
C LEU A 119 -22.65 5.82 -8.29
N THR A 120 -21.50 5.26 -8.71
CA THR A 120 -21.47 4.08 -9.58
C THR A 120 -21.56 2.76 -8.84
N LYS A 121 -21.70 2.77 -7.50
CA LYS A 121 -21.82 1.59 -6.61
C LYS A 121 -20.70 0.57 -6.82
N VAL A 122 -19.46 1.04 -6.98
CA VAL A 122 -18.30 0.17 -7.09
C VAL A 122 -17.95 -0.38 -5.71
N ASP A 123 -17.91 -1.71 -5.61
CA ASP A 123 -17.49 -2.37 -4.39
C ASP A 123 -16.02 -2.12 -4.07
N ILE A 124 -15.75 -2.07 -2.77
CA ILE A 124 -14.41 -1.88 -2.25
C ILE A 124 -13.77 -3.26 -2.18
N THR A 125 -12.58 -3.41 -2.77
CA THR A 125 -11.76 -4.61 -2.52
C THR A 125 -11.54 -4.77 -1.03
N ASP A 126 -12.27 -5.68 -0.38
CA ASP A 126 -12.29 -5.76 1.07
C ASP A 126 -10.99 -6.43 1.56
N PRO A 127 -10.16 -5.76 2.39
CA PRO A 127 -8.99 -6.40 2.94
C PRO A 127 -9.26 -7.08 4.30
N HIS A 128 -10.45 -6.96 4.90
CA HIS A 128 -10.62 -7.20 6.33
C HIS A 128 -11.82 -8.10 6.69
N PRO A 129 -11.59 -9.37 7.06
CA PRO A 129 -12.61 -10.18 7.71
C PRO A 129 -12.80 -9.84 9.22
N THR A 130 -11.84 -9.17 9.88
CA THR A 130 -11.94 -8.85 11.33
C THR A 130 -11.28 -7.51 11.71
N LEU A 131 -12.06 -6.55 12.20
CA LEU A 131 -11.56 -5.29 12.80
C LEU A 131 -11.27 -5.49 14.29
N SER A 132 -10.22 -4.86 14.81
CA SER A 132 -9.98 -4.87 16.26
C SER A 132 -11.02 -4.03 16.99
N GLU A 133 -11.45 -4.47 18.17
CA GLU A 133 -12.39 -3.70 19.00
C GLU A 133 -11.73 -2.49 19.67
N SER A 134 -10.42 -2.53 19.92
CA SER A 134 -9.72 -1.46 20.63
C SER A 134 -9.04 -0.46 19.67
N PRO A 135 -9.18 0.86 19.86
CA PRO A 135 -8.55 1.88 19.02
C PRO A 135 -7.02 1.77 18.94
N TRP A 136 -6.36 1.50 20.07
CA TRP A 136 -4.91 1.38 20.14
C TRP A 136 -4.36 0.21 19.32
N ARG A 137 -5.02 -0.96 19.37
CA ARG A 137 -4.63 -2.09 18.51
C ARG A 137 -4.92 -1.81 17.04
N PHE A 138 -5.97 -1.04 16.72
CA PHE A 138 -6.21 -0.62 15.35
C PHE A 138 -5.06 0.24 14.81
N GLY A 139 -4.69 1.32 15.51
CA GLY A 139 -3.66 2.25 15.05
C GLY A 139 -2.23 1.72 15.11
N PHE A 140 -1.80 1.15 16.25
CA PHE A 140 -0.40 0.77 16.48
C PHE A 140 -0.08 -0.70 16.20
N SER A 141 -1.09 -1.54 15.96
CA SER A 141 -0.87 -2.91 15.50
C SER A 141 -1.40 -3.07 14.08
N GLN A 142 -2.71 -3.02 13.86
CA GLN A 142 -3.27 -3.38 12.54
C GLN A 142 -2.83 -2.44 11.42
N LEU A 143 -2.83 -1.12 11.67
CA LEU A 143 -2.44 -0.11 10.69
C LEU A 143 -0.93 -0.06 10.48
N VAL A 144 -0.11 -0.16 11.53
CA VAL A 144 1.35 -0.30 11.40
C VAL A 144 1.70 -1.57 10.62
N ASP A 145 1.19 -2.72 11.02
CA ASP A 145 1.40 -4.02 10.35
C ASP A 145 1.02 -3.97 8.87
N ARG A 146 0.03 -3.15 8.52
CA ARG A 146 -0.44 -2.99 7.13
C ARG A 146 0.41 -2.02 6.34
N SER A 147 0.77 -0.88 6.93
CA SER A 147 1.43 0.23 6.25
C SER A 147 2.95 0.10 6.20
N ALA A 148 3.57 -0.52 7.20
CA ALA A 148 5.03 -0.64 7.30
C ALA A 148 5.71 -1.26 6.07
N PRO A 149 5.22 -2.38 5.48
CA PRO A 149 5.81 -2.92 4.26
C PRO A 149 5.77 -1.92 3.10
N TRP A 150 4.66 -1.20 2.96
CA TRP A 150 4.47 -0.22 1.89
C TRP A 150 5.32 1.03 2.10
N ILE A 151 5.46 1.51 3.34
CA ILE A 151 6.29 2.67 3.68
C ILE A 151 7.76 2.35 3.39
N ILE A 152 8.25 1.19 3.87
CA ILE A 152 9.63 0.75 3.59
C ILE A 152 9.83 0.59 2.08
N LEU A 153 8.92 -0.10 1.39
CA LEU A 153 9.01 -0.28 -0.07
C LEU A 153 9.05 1.06 -0.79
N SER A 154 8.23 2.03 -0.39
CA SER A 154 8.16 3.34 -1.04
C SER A 154 9.47 4.12 -0.89
N LEU A 155 10.06 4.12 0.32
CA LEU A 155 11.33 4.77 0.58
C LEU A 155 12.48 4.08 -0.16
N VAL A 156 12.50 2.75 -0.17
CA VAL A 156 13.51 1.95 -0.90
C VAL A 156 13.39 2.17 -2.40
N LEU A 157 12.18 2.13 -2.97
CA LEU A 157 11.94 2.36 -4.39
C LEU A 157 12.40 3.75 -4.83
N ALA A 158 12.02 4.79 -4.10
CA ALA A 158 12.41 6.16 -4.43
C ALA A 158 13.92 6.38 -4.32
N ASN A 159 14.57 5.75 -3.33
CA ASN A 159 16.02 5.79 -3.19
C ASN A 159 16.76 5.01 -4.29
N LEU A 160 16.23 3.85 -4.70
CA LEU A 160 16.80 3.04 -5.79
C LEU A 160 16.64 3.70 -7.16
N ILE A 161 15.49 4.33 -7.42
CA ILE A 161 15.28 5.00 -8.70
C ILE A 161 16.06 6.33 -8.73
N GLY A 162 16.18 7.00 -7.58
CA GLY A 162 16.93 8.24 -7.46
C GLY A 162 16.35 9.38 -8.30
N HIS A 163 17.22 10.33 -8.66
CA HIS A 163 16.86 11.44 -9.53
C HIS A 163 16.60 10.93 -10.95
N PRO A 164 15.48 11.35 -11.60
CA PRO A 164 15.22 10.94 -12.97
C PRO A 164 16.37 11.43 -13.87
N SER A 165 17.16 10.49 -14.39
CA SER A 165 18.19 10.73 -15.40
C SER A 165 17.63 10.43 -16.80
N VAL A 166 18.14 11.08 -17.85
CA VAL A 166 17.73 10.84 -19.25
C VAL A 166 17.69 9.33 -19.54
N PRO A 167 16.57 8.75 -20.05
CA PRO A 167 15.38 9.38 -20.65
C PRO A 167 14.19 9.61 -19.69
N LEU A 168 14.35 9.43 -18.37
CA LEU A 168 13.27 9.56 -17.36
C LEU A 168 12.86 11.01 -17.06
N GLU A 169 13.41 12.00 -17.75
CA GLU A 169 13.02 13.42 -17.59
C GLU A 169 11.59 13.68 -18.08
N ASN A 170 11.11 12.92 -19.07
CA ASN A 170 9.78 13.14 -19.62
C ASN A 170 8.68 12.80 -18.59
N PRO A 171 7.84 13.77 -18.17
CA PRO A 171 6.79 13.54 -17.18
C PRO A 171 5.80 12.44 -17.58
N ALA A 172 5.49 12.29 -18.87
CA ALA A 172 4.59 11.26 -19.35
C ALA A 172 5.19 9.85 -19.16
N LEU A 173 6.50 9.71 -19.34
CA LEU A 173 7.21 8.45 -19.12
C LEU A 173 7.24 8.11 -17.62
N GLN A 174 7.48 9.10 -16.76
CA GLN A 174 7.38 8.93 -15.31
C GLN A 174 5.99 8.42 -14.87
N VAL A 175 4.92 9.03 -15.37
CA VAL A 175 3.54 8.57 -15.12
C VAL A 175 3.31 7.15 -15.65
N PHE A 176 3.83 6.82 -16.83
CA PHE A 176 3.69 5.48 -17.40
C PHE A 176 4.39 4.41 -16.55
N ILE A 177 5.60 4.68 -16.04
CA ILE A 177 6.30 3.77 -15.12
C ILE A 177 5.48 3.60 -13.84
N LEU A 178 5.00 4.69 -13.25
CA LEU A 178 4.19 4.63 -12.04
C LEU A 178 2.89 3.85 -12.26
N LEU A 179 2.26 3.99 -13.42
CA LEU A 179 1.08 3.20 -13.81
C LEU A 179 1.39 1.70 -13.80
N LEU A 180 2.53 1.28 -14.38
CA LEU A 180 2.98 -0.11 -14.37
C LEU A 180 3.28 -0.63 -12.96
N VAL A 181 3.77 0.24 -12.07
CA VAL A 181 4.07 -0.07 -10.67
C VAL A 181 2.77 -0.21 -9.85
N PHE A 182 1.78 0.66 -10.07
CA PHE A 182 0.53 0.66 -9.30
C PHE A 182 -0.43 -0.47 -9.70
N LEU A 183 -0.45 -0.87 -10.98
CA LEU A 183 -1.35 -1.94 -11.43
C LEU A 183 -1.22 -3.26 -10.61
N PRO A 184 -0.01 -3.85 -10.44
CA PRO A 184 0.17 -5.09 -9.69
C PRO A 184 0.18 -4.91 -8.17
N MET A 185 0.36 -3.69 -7.67
CA MET A 185 0.60 -3.43 -6.24
C MET A 185 -0.53 -2.61 -5.62
N ARG A 186 -1.11 -3.12 -4.53
CA ARG A 186 -2.20 -2.42 -3.84
C ARG A 186 -1.66 -1.48 -2.75
N PHE A 187 -1.31 -0.26 -3.13
CA PHE A 187 -0.87 0.75 -2.16
C PHE A 187 -1.96 1.08 -1.13
N CYS A 188 -1.52 1.28 0.11
CA CYS A 188 -2.34 1.91 1.15
C CYS A 188 -2.10 3.43 1.14
N ASN A 189 -3.05 4.22 1.65
CA ASN A 189 -2.94 5.68 1.62
C ASN A 189 -1.63 6.21 2.22
N LEU A 190 -1.19 5.65 3.35
CA LEU A 190 0.08 6.04 3.97
C LEU A 190 1.27 5.71 3.06
N GLY A 191 1.31 4.51 2.50
CA GLY A 191 2.35 4.13 1.52
C GLY A 191 2.34 5.03 0.28
N THR A 192 1.16 5.37 -0.24
CA THR A 192 1.00 6.30 -1.36
C THR A 192 1.62 7.66 -1.06
N VAL A 193 1.30 8.25 0.09
CA VAL A 193 1.82 9.59 0.42
C VAL A 193 3.32 9.56 0.66
N ILE A 194 3.84 8.52 1.33
CA ILE A 194 5.29 8.35 1.48
C ILE A 194 5.98 8.18 0.12
N LEU A 195 5.39 7.42 -0.80
CA LEU A 195 5.95 7.30 -2.16
C LEU A 195 5.93 8.65 -2.87
N ALA A 196 4.81 9.37 -2.86
CA ALA A 196 4.71 10.69 -3.48
C ALA A 196 5.73 11.67 -2.90
N LEU A 197 5.91 11.65 -1.57
CA LEU A 197 6.91 12.45 -0.88
C LEU A 197 8.33 12.12 -1.33
N ALA A 198 8.65 10.82 -1.36
CA ALA A 198 9.98 10.38 -1.74
C ALA A 198 10.27 10.68 -3.23
N LEU A 199 9.29 10.56 -4.12
CA LEU A 199 9.41 11.00 -5.52
C LEU A 199 9.66 12.52 -5.61
N ALA A 200 8.94 13.32 -4.82
CA ALA A 200 9.13 14.77 -4.79
C ALA A 200 10.53 15.14 -4.30
N TYR A 201 11.03 14.48 -3.25
CA TYR A 201 12.38 14.70 -2.73
C TYR A 201 13.49 14.18 -3.65
N SER A 202 13.21 13.15 -4.45
CA SER A 202 14.09 12.67 -5.51
C SER A 202 14.11 13.57 -6.75
N GLY A 203 13.30 14.64 -6.82
CA GLY A 203 13.26 15.55 -7.96
C GLY A 203 12.41 15.05 -9.14
N TRP A 204 11.46 14.14 -8.90
CA TRP A 204 10.50 13.76 -9.94
C TRP A 204 9.55 14.90 -10.29
N SER A 205 8.96 14.82 -11.48
CA SER A 205 8.03 15.85 -11.94
C SER A 205 6.83 15.97 -11.00
N GLN A 206 6.32 17.19 -10.86
CA GLN A 206 5.09 17.48 -10.12
C GLN A 206 3.92 16.61 -10.57
N ILE A 207 3.83 16.34 -11.89
CA ILE A 207 2.80 15.50 -12.50
C ILE A 207 2.88 14.07 -11.97
N ALA A 208 4.09 13.49 -11.85
CA ALA A 208 4.29 12.15 -11.31
C ALA A 208 3.93 12.06 -9.81
N VAL A 209 4.27 13.09 -9.03
CA VAL A 209 3.91 13.19 -7.61
C VAL A 209 2.38 13.29 -7.46
N ALA A 210 1.74 14.18 -8.20
CA ALA A 210 0.30 14.38 -8.22
C ALA A 210 -0.45 13.11 -8.66
N PHE A 211 0.03 12.46 -9.74
CA PHE A 211 -0.49 11.19 -10.20
C PHE A 211 -0.43 10.12 -9.11
N THR A 212 0.70 10.02 -8.40
CA THR A 212 0.89 9.05 -7.31
C THR A 212 -0.16 9.24 -6.22
N LEU A 213 -0.40 10.49 -5.79
CA LEU A 213 -1.37 10.82 -4.74
C LEU A 213 -2.82 10.41 -5.08
N LEU A 214 -3.20 10.43 -6.36
CA LEU A 214 -4.56 10.09 -6.79
C LEU A 214 -4.71 8.64 -7.27
N ALA A 215 -3.76 8.16 -8.07
CA ALA A 215 -3.88 6.88 -8.75
C ALA A 215 -3.57 5.72 -7.83
N ALA A 216 -2.48 5.76 -7.05
CA ALA A 216 -2.02 4.61 -6.27
C ALA A 216 -3.06 3.99 -5.30
N PRO A 217 -3.94 4.77 -4.61
CA PRO A 217 -4.94 4.19 -3.70
C PRO A 217 -6.07 3.41 -4.39
N VAL A 218 -6.28 3.65 -5.69
CA VAL A 218 -7.46 3.18 -6.45
C VAL A 218 -7.05 2.26 -7.58
N LEU A 219 -5.96 2.58 -8.27
CA LEU A 219 -5.48 1.90 -9.46
C LEU A 219 -4.72 0.63 -9.07
N SER A 220 -5.43 -0.49 -9.07
CA SER A 220 -4.86 -1.83 -8.88
C SER A 220 -5.69 -2.85 -9.65
N ILE A 221 -5.08 -3.95 -10.09
CA ILE A 221 -5.78 -5.03 -10.81
C ILE A 221 -6.97 -5.53 -9.99
N GLY A 222 -6.81 -5.66 -8.68
CA GLY A 222 -7.89 -6.10 -7.79
C GLY A 222 -9.10 -5.17 -7.81
N GLN A 223 -8.87 -3.85 -7.81
CA GLN A 223 -9.95 -2.86 -7.84
C GLN A 223 -10.56 -2.74 -9.25
N LEU A 224 -9.74 -2.75 -10.30
CA LEU A 224 -10.21 -2.67 -11.68
C LEU A 224 -11.08 -3.87 -12.07
N LYS A 225 -10.83 -5.06 -11.51
CA LYS A 225 -11.67 -6.25 -11.69
C LYS A 225 -13.08 -6.12 -11.10
N LEU A 226 -13.28 -5.22 -10.13
CA LEU A 226 -14.60 -4.94 -9.55
C LEU A 226 -15.37 -3.87 -10.34
N MET A 227 -14.76 -3.33 -11.41
CA MET A 227 -15.31 -2.22 -12.18
C MET A 227 -15.73 -2.66 -13.57
N ASN A 228 -16.87 -2.16 -14.03
CA ASN A 228 -17.26 -2.25 -15.43
C ASN A 228 -16.37 -1.35 -16.29
N TRP A 229 -16.24 -1.68 -17.58
CA TRP A 229 -15.43 -0.90 -18.52
C TRP A 229 -15.75 0.62 -18.50
N LYS A 230 -17.05 0.97 -18.42
CA LYS A 230 -17.49 2.37 -18.30
C LYS A 230 -16.98 3.05 -17.03
N GLN A 231 -17.00 2.35 -15.89
CA GLN A 231 -16.50 2.88 -14.61
C GLN A 231 -14.98 3.05 -14.66
N GLY A 232 -14.26 2.09 -15.27
CA GLY A 232 -12.82 2.19 -15.49
C GLY A 232 -12.45 3.38 -16.37
N LEU A 233 -13.22 3.61 -17.46
CA LEU A 233 -13.03 4.76 -18.34
C LEU A 233 -13.30 6.09 -17.62
N MET A 234 -14.35 6.16 -16.79
CA MET A 234 -14.64 7.35 -15.98
C MET A 234 -13.52 7.64 -14.96
N LEU A 235 -12.99 6.59 -14.29
CA LEU A 235 -11.85 6.73 -13.40
C LEU A 235 -10.62 7.25 -14.15
N GLY A 236 -10.32 6.67 -15.32
CA GLY A 236 -9.26 7.15 -16.21
C GLY A 236 -9.44 8.61 -16.60
N GLY A 237 -10.68 9.03 -16.89
CA GLY A 237 -11.04 10.42 -17.16
C GLY A 237 -10.77 11.35 -15.99
N ILE A 238 -11.17 10.98 -14.76
CA ILE A 238 -10.87 11.77 -13.55
C ILE A 238 -9.36 11.89 -13.32
N LEU A 239 -8.62 10.78 -13.49
CA LEU A 239 -7.16 10.81 -13.35
C LEU A 239 -6.51 11.71 -14.41
N LEU A 240 -6.98 11.66 -15.67
CA LEU A 240 -6.48 12.51 -16.75
C LEU A 240 -6.79 13.99 -16.49
N VAL A 241 -8.00 14.33 -16.05
CA VAL A 241 -8.35 15.69 -15.62
C VAL A 241 -7.45 16.13 -14.46
N GLY A 242 -7.22 15.25 -13.49
CA GLY A 242 -6.29 15.49 -12.38
C GLY A 242 -4.87 15.79 -12.87
N LEU A 243 -4.38 15.08 -13.89
CA LEU A 243 -3.07 15.35 -14.48
C LEU A 243 -3.05 16.70 -15.19
N MET A 244 -4.08 17.04 -15.96
CA MET A 244 -4.19 18.35 -16.63
C MET A 244 -4.19 19.51 -15.63
N VAL A 245 -4.89 19.34 -14.50
CA VAL A 245 -4.88 20.32 -13.41
C VAL A 245 -3.48 20.43 -12.80
N ALA A 246 -2.80 19.31 -12.57
CA ALA A 246 -1.44 19.29 -12.03
C ALA A 246 -0.39 19.83 -13.02
N ASP A 247 -0.66 19.84 -14.32
CA ASP A 247 0.20 20.46 -15.33
C ASP A 247 0.02 21.98 -15.37
N GLN A 248 -1.22 22.47 -15.23
CA GLN A 248 -1.54 23.90 -15.30
C GLN A 248 -1.32 24.67 -14.00
N LEU A 249 -1.49 24.02 -12.84
CA LEU A 249 -1.29 24.66 -11.53
C LEU A 249 0.09 24.30 -10.99
N THR A 250 0.83 25.30 -10.52
CA THR A 250 2.07 25.06 -9.78
C THR A 250 1.76 24.63 -8.34
N LEU A 251 1.87 23.33 -8.08
CA LEU A 251 1.74 22.75 -6.74
C LEU A 251 3.06 23.00 -6.00
N SER A 252 3.15 24.14 -5.33
CA SER A 252 4.38 24.52 -4.61
C SER A 252 4.54 23.75 -3.30
N SER A 253 5.70 23.12 -3.12
CA SER A 253 6.15 22.50 -1.87
C SER A 253 6.86 23.52 -0.97
N SER A 254 6.16 24.59 -0.61
CA SER A 254 6.74 25.70 0.17
C SER A 254 6.77 25.46 1.68
N LEU A 255 6.03 24.45 2.17
CA LEU A 255 5.89 24.17 3.59
C LEU A 255 6.44 22.77 3.90
N THR A 256 7.72 22.72 4.30
CA THR A 256 8.31 21.54 4.94
C THR A 256 8.42 21.83 6.42
N LEU A 257 7.58 21.19 7.25
CA LEU A 257 7.66 21.33 8.70
C LEU A 257 9.00 20.73 9.19
N GLN A 258 9.93 21.60 9.60
CA GLN A 258 11.16 21.17 10.24
C GLN A 258 10.94 21.15 11.75
N LEU A 259 10.96 19.95 12.33
CA LEU A 259 10.89 19.75 13.77
C LEU A 259 12.31 19.74 14.38
N PRO A 260 12.44 20.05 15.69
CA PRO A 260 13.72 19.97 16.38
C PRO A 260 14.38 18.59 16.23
N GLU A 261 15.70 18.56 16.13
CA GLU A 261 16.46 17.33 15.90
C GLU A 261 16.16 16.23 16.92
N SER A 262 16.01 16.59 18.20
CA SER A 262 15.63 15.66 19.26
C SER A 262 14.30 14.96 19.00
N VAL A 263 13.31 15.68 18.45
CA VAL A 263 11.99 15.13 18.09
C VAL A 263 12.11 14.20 16.88
N ASN A 264 12.93 14.56 15.89
CA ASN A 264 13.18 13.73 14.70
C ASN A 264 13.83 12.40 15.08
N ILE A 265 14.86 12.43 15.94
CA ILE A 265 15.57 11.24 16.42
C ILE A 265 14.62 10.36 17.24
N LEU A 266 13.90 10.93 18.20
CA LEU A 266 12.93 10.17 19.01
C LEU A 266 11.84 9.55 18.13
N GLY A 267 11.36 10.30 17.14
CA GLY A 267 10.38 9.82 16.17
C GLY A 267 10.92 8.63 15.36
N LEU A 268 12.15 8.73 14.87
CA LEU A 268 12.80 7.65 14.13
C LEU A 268 12.96 6.39 14.99
N VAL A 269 13.47 6.53 16.21
CA VAL A 269 13.63 5.41 17.16
C VAL A 269 12.28 4.72 17.39
N ALA A 270 11.22 5.49 17.64
CA ALA A 270 9.89 4.93 17.86
C ALA A 270 9.33 4.23 16.61
N ILE A 271 9.49 4.78 15.41
CA ILE A 271 9.08 4.12 14.16
C ILE A 271 9.87 2.84 13.90
N VAL A 272 11.20 2.85 14.12
CA VAL A 272 12.04 1.66 13.97
C VAL A 272 11.59 0.56 14.93
N LEU A 273 11.30 0.90 16.19
CA LEU A 273 10.77 -0.06 17.16
C LEU A 273 9.39 -0.59 16.76
N LEU A 274 8.49 0.27 16.28
CA LEU A 274 7.15 -0.15 15.83
C LEU A 274 7.21 -1.06 14.61
N PHE A 275 8.02 -0.71 13.61
CA PHE A 275 8.18 -1.49 12.39
C PHE A 275 8.91 -2.81 12.68
N GLY A 276 9.93 -2.76 13.53
CA GLY A 276 10.63 -3.95 14.05
C GLY A 276 9.67 -4.88 14.81
N ALA A 277 8.85 -4.34 15.71
CA ALA A 277 7.84 -5.12 16.43
C ALA A 277 6.79 -5.72 15.47
N SER A 278 6.35 -4.97 14.46
CA SER A 278 5.47 -5.47 13.39
C SER A 278 6.11 -6.63 12.62
N LEU A 279 7.38 -6.48 12.23
CA LEU A 279 8.13 -7.51 11.51
C LEU A 279 8.28 -8.78 12.35
N LEU A 280 8.62 -8.65 13.64
CA LEU A 280 8.72 -9.77 14.58
C LEU A 280 7.37 -10.45 14.80
N ARG A 281 6.28 -9.67 14.94
CA ARG A 281 4.92 -10.18 15.15
C ARG A 281 4.38 -10.96 13.95
N LEU A 282 4.65 -10.49 12.73
CA LEU A 282 4.13 -11.11 11.52
C LEU A 282 5.05 -12.21 10.97
N GLY A 283 6.35 -12.04 11.16
CA GLY A 283 7.38 -12.77 10.44
C GLY A 283 7.62 -12.18 9.02
N PRO A 284 8.84 -12.26 8.48
CA PRO A 284 9.21 -11.60 7.22
C PRO A 284 8.39 -12.03 6.00
N ARG A 285 8.05 -13.32 5.90
CA ARG A 285 7.23 -13.84 4.78
C ARG A 285 5.82 -13.23 4.78
N LYS A 286 5.16 -13.17 5.94
CA LYS A 286 3.81 -12.61 6.08
C LYS A 286 3.81 -11.08 5.99
N PHE A 287 4.92 -10.45 6.34
CA PHE A 287 5.15 -9.02 6.16
C PHE A 287 5.21 -8.66 4.67
N LEU A 288 6.05 -9.36 3.90
CA LEU A 288 6.20 -9.16 2.45
C LEU A 288 4.98 -9.62 1.64
N SER A 289 4.27 -10.66 2.08
CA SER A 289 3.05 -11.12 1.39
C SER A 289 1.94 -10.06 1.37
N ARG A 290 2.02 -9.02 2.20
CA ARG A 290 1.08 -7.88 2.17
C ARG A 290 1.31 -6.95 0.98
N LEU A 291 2.47 -7.03 0.33
CA LEU A 291 2.80 -6.24 -0.87
C LEU A 291 2.22 -6.86 -2.15
N MET A 292 2.09 -8.19 -2.18
CA MET A 292 1.61 -8.91 -3.34
C MET A 292 0.08 -9.04 -3.31
N ILE A 293 -0.54 -8.91 -4.48
CA ILE A 293 -1.89 -9.44 -4.68
C ILE A 293 -1.80 -10.94 -4.40
N ASN A 294 -2.60 -11.45 -3.45
CA ASN A 294 -2.78 -12.88 -3.24
C ASN A 294 -3.30 -13.52 -4.54
N LEU A 295 -2.40 -13.82 -5.48
CA LEU A 295 -2.64 -14.73 -6.58
C LEU A 295 -2.79 -16.11 -5.93
N LYS A 296 -4.03 -16.47 -5.62
CA LYS A 296 -4.46 -17.79 -5.14
C LYS A 296 -3.90 -18.20 -3.76
N SER A 297 -4.74 -18.04 -2.74
CA SER A 297 -4.92 -19.12 -1.77
C SER A 297 -6.22 -19.81 -2.17
N ALA A 298 -6.15 -20.73 -3.14
CA ALA A 298 -7.21 -21.73 -3.24
C ALA A 298 -7.19 -22.51 -1.91
N PRO A 299 -8.31 -22.63 -1.19
CA PRO A 299 -8.35 -23.53 -0.06
C PRO A 299 -8.17 -24.94 -0.63
N HIS A 300 -7.03 -25.58 -0.34
CA HIS A 300 -6.93 -27.02 -0.48
C HIS A 300 -7.78 -27.64 0.62
N SER A 301 -9.07 -27.80 0.36
CA SER A 301 -9.89 -28.79 1.06
C SER A 301 -9.39 -30.15 0.60
N HIS A 302 -8.65 -30.85 1.46
CA HIS A 302 -8.44 -32.28 1.29
C HIS A 302 -9.78 -32.97 1.57
N ASP A 303 -10.58 -33.13 0.53
CA ASP A 303 -11.72 -34.03 0.57
C ASP A 303 -11.18 -35.46 0.47
N HIS A 304 -11.41 -36.25 1.51
CA HIS A 304 -11.05 -37.67 1.55
C HIS A 304 -11.97 -38.44 0.62
N GLY A 305 -11.60 -38.51 -0.67
CA GLY A 305 -12.23 -39.40 -1.64
C GLY A 305 -11.95 -40.86 -1.31
N HIS A 306 -12.85 -41.50 -0.56
CA HIS A 306 -12.92 -42.96 -0.54
C HIS A 306 -13.49 -43.43 -1.89
N HIS A 307 -12.59 -43.85 -2.78
CA HIS A 307 -12.93 -44.54 -4.00
C HIS A 307 -13.62 -45.88 -3.69
N SER A 308 -14.81 -46.02 -4.27
CA SER A 308 -15.52 -47.27 -4.47
C SER A 308 -14.78 -48.13 -5.50
N ASP A 309 -14.30 -49.30 -5.10
CA ASP A 309 -13.95 -50.37 -6.03
C ASP A 309 -15.21 -51.16 -6.39
N THR A 310 -15.56 -51.09 -7.67
CA THR A 310 -16.49 -51.97 -8.37
C THR A 310 -16.01 -53.42 -8.35
N LYS A 311 -16.92 -54.38 -8.11
CA LYS A 311 -16.99 -55.63 -8.90
C LYS A 311 -18.34 -56.36 -8.74
N ALA A 312 -18.79 -56.84 -9.90
CA ALA A 312 -19.63 -58.00 -10.16
C ALA A 312 -21.18 -57.85 -10.09
N ALA A 313 -21.74 -57.63 -11.30
CA ALA A 313 -22.48 -58.66 -12.05
C ALA A 313 -24.01 -58.68 -12.01
N HIS A 314 -24.55 -59.01 -13.19
CA HIS A 314 -25.89 -59.48 -13.55
C HIS A 314 -26.97 -58.39 -13.71
N HIS A 315 -27.42 -58.06 -14.94
CA HIS A 315 -28.24 -58.79 -15.93
C HIS A 315 -29.73 -58.45 -15.84
N HIS A 316 -30.33 -58.28 -17.03
CA HIS A 316 -31.74 -58.12 -17.41
C HIS A 316 -32.41 -56.76 -17.11
N GLU A 317 -32.78 -55.95 -18.10
CA GLU A 317 -33.75 -56.14 -19.20
C GLU A 317 -35.21 -56.05 -18.72
N SER A 318 -35.99 -55.21 -19.43
CA SER A 318 -37.45 -55.15 -19.54
C SER A 318 -38.14 -53.90 -18.98
N ALA A 319 -38.59 -53.08 -19.95
CA ALA A 319 -39.97 -52.63 -20.12
C ALA A 319 -40.64 -51.68 -19.09
N ALA A 320 -40.77 -50.44 -19.54
CA ALA A 320 -42.05 -49.72 -19.74
C ALA A 320 -42.77 -49.08 -18.51
N PRO A 321 -43.60 -48.03 -18.78
CA PRO A 321 -43.86 -46.92 -17.85
C PRO A 321 -45.31 -46.89 -17.32
N HIS A 322 -45.56 -46.30 -16.14
CA HIS A 322 -46.89 -45.80 -15.73
C HIS A 322 -46.72 -44.71 -14.65
N LYS A 323 -47.09 -43.45 -14.91
CA LYS A 323 -48.41 -42.78 -14.76
C LYS A 323 -48.74 -42.33 -13.33
N HIS A 324 -49.08 -41.03 -13.27
CA HIS A 324 -49.69 -40.23 -12.21
C HIS A 324 -50.78 -40.93 -11.37
N HIS A 325 -50.86 -40.58 -10.08
CA HIS A 325 -51.95 -39.79 -9.47
C HIS A 325 -51.90 -39.91 -7.93
N HIS A 326 -51.65 -38.80 -7.23
CA HIS A 326 -52.59 -38.05 -6.37
C HIS A 326 -51.85 -37.04 -5.51
#